data_AF-A0A535AZU5-F1
#
_entry.id   AF-A0A535AZU5-F1
#
_cell.length_a   1.000
_cell.length_b   1.000
_cell.length_c   1.000
_cell.angle_alpha   90.00
_cell.angle_beta   90.00
_cell.angle_gamma   90.00
#
_symmetry.space_group_name_H-M   'P 1'
#
loop_
_entity.id
_entity.type
_entity.pdbx_description
1 polymer ?
#
loop_
_entity_poly.entity_id
_entity_poly.type
_entity_poly.pdbx_seq_one_letter_code
_entity_poly.pdbx_strand_id
1 'polypeptide(L)' 'MTREKIKRKRRPTSKTSQARNYVRELREILIDSSPDALIALAPDDTVLFWSAGAEAVYGYTKSEAVGSRLYDLV' A
#
# COMPACT_ATOMS: atom_id res chain seq x y z
N MET A 1 9.17 47.71 -33.42
CA MET A 1 7.98 47.42 -32.59
C MET A 1 8.19 46.09 -31.89
N THR A 2 8.49 46.13 -30.59
CA THR A 2 8.85 44.97 -29.76
C THR A 2 7.61 44.49 -29.03
N ARG A 3 7.26 43.20 -29.10
CA ARG A 3 6.21 42.61 -28.24
C ARG A 3 6.78 41.50 -27.37
N GLU A 4 7.05 41.91 -26.15
CA GLU A 4 7.33 41.13 -24.96
C GLU A 4 6.21 40.11 -24.71
N LYS A 5 6.50 38.80 -24.78
CA LYS A 5 5.55 37.73 -24.46
C LYS A 5 5.75 37.26 -23.01
N ILE A 6 5.03 37.95 -22.13
CA ILE A 6 4.31 37.47 -20.94
C ILE A 6 4.75 36.11 -20.35
N LYS A 7 5.31 36.20 -19.13
CA LYS A 7 5.57 35.11 -18.17
C LYS A 7 4.39 34.13 -18.05
N ARG A 8 4.53 32.89 -18.54
CA ARG A 8 3.67 31.76 -18.14
C ARG A 8 4.21 31.15 -16.85
N LYS A 9 3.74 31.68 -15.72
CA LYS A 9 3.92 31.16 -14.36
C LYS A 9 3.34 29.73 -14.32
N ARG A 10 4.20 28.70 -14.37
CA ARG A 10 3.78 27.29 -14.23
C ARG A 10 3.16 27.09 -12.85
N ARG A 11 1.90 26.63 -12.80
CA ARG A 11 1.20 26.28 -11.56
C ARG A 11 1.93 25.11 -10.88
N PRO A 12 2.13 25.11 -9.54
CA PRO A 12 2.81 24.02 -8.86
C PRO A 12 1.81 22.89 -8.56
N THR A 13 1.95 21.75 -9.23
CA THR A 13 1.23 20.49 -8.92
C THR A 13 2.03 19.54 -7.99
N SER A 14 3.18 20.00 -7.48
CA SER A 14 4.22 19.11 -6.90
C SER A 14 3.90 18.52 -5.52
N LYS A 15 3.31 19.29 -4.59
CA LYS A 15 3.21 18.87 -3.17
C LYS A 15 2.32 17.64 -2.92
N THR A 16 1.20 17.51 -3.64
CA THR A 16 0.23 16.41 -3.44
C THR A 16 0.70 15.07 -4.03
N SER A 17 1.55 15.09 -5.06
CA SER A 17 2.14 13.86 -5.60
C SER A 17 3.28 13.34 -4.73
N GLN A 18 4.10 14.24 -4.18
CA GLN A 18 5.22 13.87 -3.30
C GLN A 18 4.75 13.20 -2.01
N ALA A 19 3.71 13.76 -1.36
CA ALA A 19 3.12 13.17 -0.16
C ALA A 19 2.52 11.77 -0.43
N ARG A 20 1.88 11.56 -1.58
CA ARG A 20 1.32 10.25 -1.95
C ARG A 20 2.40 9.20 -2.20
N ASN A 21 3.50 9.59 -2.85
CA ASN A 21 4.63 8.68 -3.09
C ASN A 21 5.30 8.29 -1.78
N TYR A 22 5.50 9.25 -0.87
CA TYR A 22 6.09 8.99 0.45
C TYR A 22 5.27 7.98 1.27
N VAL A 23 3.94 8.12 1.28
CA VAL A 23 3.05 7.16 1.96
C VAL A 23 3.11 5.77 1.32
N ARG A 24 3.27 5.69 0.00
CA ARG A 24 3.44 4.41 -0.71
C ARG A 24 4.76 3.72 -0.34
N GLU A 25 5.86 4.46 -0.35
CA GLU A 25 7.19 3.94 0.03
C GLU A 25 7.20 3.44 1.49
N LEU A 26 6.60 4.21 2.41
CA LEU A 26 6.45 3.78 3.79
C LEU A 26 5.63 2.50 3.92
N ARG A 27 4.59 2.32 3.11
CA ARG A 27 3.79 1.09 3.09
C ARG A 27 4.64 -0.11 2.66
N GLU A 28 5.43 0.03 1.60
CA GLU A 28 6.30 -1.04 1.11
C GLU A 28 7.32 -1.46 2.18
N ILE A 29 7.94 -0.49 2.84
CA ILE A 29 8.93 -0.77 3.89
C ILE A 29 8.27 -1.38 5.12
N LEU A 30 7.23 -0.76 5.66
CA LEU A 30 6.69 -1.15 6.96
C LEU A 30 5.78 -2.39 6.89
N ILE A 31 5.14 -2.63 5.75
CA ILE A 31 4.17 -3.71 5.61
C ILE A 31 4.74 -4.84 4.77
N ASP A 32 5.18 -4.55 3.54
CA ASP A 32 5.55 -5.60 2.59
C ASP A 32 6.94 -6.19 2.88
N SER A 33 7.86 -5.42 3.49
CA SER A 33 9.19 -5.91 3.90
C SER A 33 9.27 -6.38 5.36
N SER A 34 8.15 -6.35 6.09
CA SER A 34 8.12 -6.82 7.48
C SER A 34 8.33 -8.34 7.53
N PRO A 35 9.27 -8.85 8.35
CA PRO A 35 9.44 -10.28 8.56
C PRO A 35 8.29 -10.90 9.37
N ASP A 36 7.59 -10.08 10.17
CA ASP A 36 6.44 -10.52 10.96
C ASP A 36 5.18 -10.67 10.10
N ALA A 37 4.35 -11.65 10.47
CA ALA A 37 3.03 -11.81 9.86
C ALA A 37 2.14 -10.61 10.18
N LEU A 38 1.67 -9.94 9.14
CA LEU A 38 0.71 -8.83 9.23
C LEU A 38 -0.56 -9.24 8.49
N ILE A 39 -1.65 -9.32 9.25
CA ILE A 39 -2.96 -9.75 8.76
C ILE A 39 -3.97 -8.67 9.17
N ALA A 40 -4.78 -8.23 8.20
CA ALA A 40 -5.95 -7.40 8.51
C ALA A 40 -7.21 -8.26 8.36
N LEU A 41 -8.10 -8.17 9.34
CA LEU A 41 -9.35 -8.93 9.38
C LEU A 41 -10.56 -7.98 9.35
N ALA A 42 -11.63 -8.44 8.73
CA ALA A 42 -12.96 -7.90 8.97
C ALA A 42 -13.48 -8.36 10.34
N PRO A 43 -14.53 -7.71 10.90
CA PRO A 43 -15.11 -8.12 12.18
C PRO A 43 -15.66 -9.55 12.21
N ASP A 44 -15.90 -10.17 11.06
CA ASP A 44 -16.37 -11.55 10.92
C ASP A 44 -15.23 -12.56 10.64
N ASP A 45 -13.99 -12.14 10.92
CA ASP A 45 -12.73 -12.86 10.75
C ASP A 45 -12.32 -13.13 9.30
N THR A 46 -12.99 -12.51 8.33
CA THR A 46 -12.59 -12.57 6.92
C THR A 46 -11.25 -11.85 6.73
N VAL A 47 -10.29 -12.50 6.10
CA VAL A 47 -8.99 -11.93 5.79
C VAL A 47 -9.12 -10.85 4.70
N LEU A 48 -8.77 -9.62 5.03
CA LEU A 48 -8.75 -8.45 4.14
C LEU A 48 -7.37 -8.18 3.56
N PHE A 49 -6.33 -8.54 4.30
CA PHE A 49 -4.93 -8.34 3.90
C PHE A 49 -4.05 -9.45 4.46
N TRP A 50 -3.07 -9.85 3.66
CA TRP A 50 -2.11 -10.90 3.94
C TRP A 50 -0.73 -10.43 3.46
N SER A 51 0.22 -10.26 4.39
CA SER A 51 1.59 -9.87 4.07
C SER A 51 2.46 -11.05 3.63
N ALA A 52 3.63 -10.77 3.05
CA ALA A 52 4.63 -11.79 2.75
C ALA A 52 5.08 -12.55 4.02
N GLY A 53 5.19 -11.87 5.16
CA GLY A 53 5.43 -12.51 6.45
C GLY A 53 4.31 -13.49 6.84
N ALA A 54 3.05 -13.18 6.54
CA ALA A 54 1.94 -14.10 6.78
C ALA A 54 2.00 -15.33 5.86
N GLU A 55 2.37 -15.16 4.58
CA GLU A 55 2.62 -16.30 3.69
C GLU A 55 3.73 -17.21 4.23
N ALA A 56 4.82 -16.63 4.74
CA ALA A 56 5.93 -17.38 5.30
C ALA A 56 5.57 -18.13 6.60
N VAL A 57 4.74 -17.55 7.46
CA VAL A 57 4.36 -18.13 8.75
C VAL A 57 3.29 -19.22 8.60
N TYR A 58 2.26 -18.96 7.78
CA TYR A 58 1.08 -19.82 7.70
C TYR A 58 1.08 -20.74 6.46
N GLY A 59 1.93 -20.49 5.46
CA GLY A 59 2.07 -21.34 4.28
C GLY A 59 1.00 -21.16 3.20
N TYR A 60 0.03 -20.27 3.41
CA TYR A 60 -0.97 -19.90 2.41
C TYR A 60 -0.55 -18.63 1.68
N THR A 61 -0.72 -18.61 0.35
CA THR A 61 -0.53 -17.39 -0.44
C THR A 61 -1.62 -16.37 -0.13
N LYS A 62 -1.35 -15.09 -0.39
CA LYS A 62 -2.35 -14.03 -0.29
C LYS A 62 -3.61 -14.32 -1.13
N SER A 63 -3.45 -14.93 -2.30
CA SER A 63 -4.58 -15.31 -3.16
C SER A 63 -5.46 -16.39 -2.57
N GLU A 64 -4.92 -17.26 -1.73
CA GLU A 64 -5.67 -18.32 -1.04
C GLU A 64 -6.29 -17.80 0.27
N ALA A 65 -5.60 -16.88 0.94
CA ALA A 65 -6.00 -16.37 2.23
C ALA A 65 -7.08 -15.26 2.15
N VAL A 66 -6.93 -14.28 1.25
CA VAL A 66 -7.83 -13.13 1.19
C VAL A 66 -9.25 -13.55 0.80
N GLY A 67 -10.24 -13.17 1.62
CA GLY A 67 -11.64 -13.56 1.46
C GLY A 67 -12.02 -14.85 2.21
N SER A 68 -11.04 -15.61 2.70
CA SER A 68 -11.26 -16.76 3.60
C SER A 68 -11.37 -16.28 5.05
N ARG A 69 -11.97 -17.09 5.93
CA ARG A 69 -11.91 -16.82 7.37
C ARG A 69 -10.55 -17.24 7.90
N LEU A 70 -9.98 -16.46 8.82
CA LEU A 70 -8.66 -16.75 9.37
C LEU A 70 -8.58 -18.16 10.00
N TYR A 71 -9.64 -18.60 10.65
CA TYR A 71 -9.69 -19.92 11.29
C TYR A 71 -9.67 -21.10 10.32
N ASP A 72 -9.95 -20.87 9.03
CA ASP A 72 -9.89 -21.94 8.02
C ASP A 72 -8.45 -22.15 7.48
N LEU A 73 -7.51 -21.29 7.89
CA LEU A 73 -6.11 -21.28 7.45
C LEU A 73 -5.14 -21.85 8.49
N VAL A 74 -5.64 -22.55 9.53
CA VAL A 74 -4.86 -23.14 10.65
C VAL A 74 -5.41 -24.47 11.12
#